data_AF-A0A2X2WJR6-F1
#
_entry.id   AF-A0A2X2WJR6-F1
#
_cell.length_a   1.000
_cell.length_b   1.000
_cell.length_c   1.000
_cell.angle_alpha   90.00
_cell.angle_beta   90.00
_cell.angle_gamma   90.00
#
_symmetry.space_group_name_H-M   'P 1'
#
loop_
_entity.id
_entity.type
_entity.pdbx_description
1 polymer ?
#
loop_
_entity_poly.entity_id
_entity_poly.type
_entity_poly.pdbx_seq_one_letter_code
_entity_poly.pdbx_strand_id
1 'polypeptide(L)'
;MLFGAIISAFCGFLNSASTLFSLGIYRRLINEQASPDKLVTVGRRFGFIVAVISVLVAPWIAYAPQGLYSWMKQLNGIYNVPLVTIVIMGFFFPRIPALAAKVAMGLGIVSYITINYLVKFDFHFLYVLACTFCINVVVMLLIGVIKPRATPFKFHDAFAVDMKPWKNVKIAAVGVLFAMIGVYSGLAQFGGYQTRWLTILSYAITAAVVVYLIYSSWQTRHSAPVVYVSDAKDKA
;
A
#
# COMPACT_ATOMS: atom_id res chain seq x y z
N MET A 1 -16.27 -16.38 -15.08
CA MET A 1 -15.08 -15.50 -14.93
C MET A 1 -15.06 -14.74 -13.61
N LEU A 2 -16.08 -13.95 -13.27
CA LEU A 2 -16.10 -13.15 -12.02
C LEU A 2 -15.93 -13.97 -10.73
N PHE A 3 -16.62 -15.11 -10.62
CA PHE A 3 -16.52 -15.98 -9.42
C PHE A 3 -15.09 -16.49 -9.19
N GLY A 4 -14.40 -16.93 -10.26
CA GLY A 4 -13.00 -17.37 -10.19
C GLY A 4 -12.06 -16.25 -9.79
N ALA A 5 -12.27 -15.03 -10.29
CA ALA A 5 -11.50 -13.85 -9.89
C ALA A 5 -11.69 -13.51 -8.40
N ILE A 6 -12.92 -13.57 -7.89
CA ILE A 6 -13.24 -13.32 -6.47
C ILE A 6 -12.59 -14.37 -5.58
N ILE A 7 -12.69 -15.65 -5.93
CA ILE A 7 -12.04 -16.74 -5.18
C ILE A 7 -10.52 -16.56 -5.18
N SER A 8 -9.91 -16.24 -6.32
CA SER A 8 -8.47 -16.03 -6.42
C SER A 8 -8.01 -14.86 -5.54
N ALA A 9 -8.72 -13.73 -5.56
CA ALA A 9 -8.43 -12.59 -4.68
C ALA A 9 -8.59 -12.95 -3.20
N PHE A 10 -9.64 -13.69 -2.84
CA PHE A 10 -9.88 -14.14 -1.46
C PHE A 10 -8.78 -15.09 -0.97
N CYS A 11 -8.41 -16.10 -1.78
CA CYS A 11 -7.29 -17.00 -1.47
C CYS A 11 -5.96 -16.24 -1.35
N GLY A 12 -5.72 -15.25 -2.22
CA GLY A 12 -4.55 -14.38 -2.16
C GLY A 12 -4.49 -13.57 -0.85
N PHE A 13 -5.63 -13.02 -0.42
CA PHE A 13 -5.74 -12.32 0.86
C PHE A 13 -5.48 -13.24 2.04
N LEU A 14 -6.11 -14.43 2.06
CA LEU A 14 -5.91 -15.42 3.12
C LEU A 14 -4.47 -15.90 3.22
N ASN A 15 -3.79 -16.16 2.10
CA ASN A 15 -2.38 -16.58 2.11
C ASN A 15 -1.47 -15.47 2.64
N SER A 16 -1.72 -14.22 2.25
CA SER A 16 -0.97 -13.06 2.74
C SER A 16 -1.18 -12.85 4.24
N ALA A 17 -2.43 -12.90 4.70
CA ALA A 17 -2.79 -12.78 6.12
C ALA A 17 -2.21 -13.92 6.96
N SER A 18 -2.26 -15.17 6.45
CA SER A 18 -1.69 -16.35 7.10
C SER A 18 -0.18 -16.27 7.25
N THR A 19 0.52 -15.75 6.23
CA THR A 19 1.97 -15.54 6.24
C THR A 19 2.36 -14.41 7.19
N LEU A 20 1.63 -13.29 7.17
CA LEU A 20 1.84 -12.18 8.08
C LEU A 20 1.60 -12.60 9.53
N PHE A 21 0.59 -13.43 9.79
CA PHE A 21 0.35 -13.98 11.11
C PHE A 21 1.45 -14.97 11.53
N SER A 22 1.78 -15.95 10.70
CA SER A 22 2.75 -16.99 11.08
C SER A 22 4.16 -16.42 11.26
N LEU A 23 4.66 -15.63 10.32
CA LEU A 23 6.02 -15.06 10.38
C LEU A 23 6.08 -13.78 11.19
N GLY A 24 5.09 -12.89 11.05
CA GLY A 24 5.11 -11.57 11.66
C GLY A 24 4.67 -11.54 13.12
N ILE A 25 3.72 -12.41 13.50
CA ILE A 25 3.15 -12.45 14.86
C ILE A 25 3.61 -13.71 15.59
N TYR A 26 3.28 -14.91 15.08
CA TYR A 26 3.55 -16.16 15.78
C TYR A 26 5.04 -16.39 15.99
N ARG A 27 5.86 -16.29 14.94
CA ARG A 27 7.31 -16.45 15.09
C ARG A 27 7.90 -15.36 15.99
N ARG A 28 7.55 -14.10 15.78
CA ARG A 28 8.19 -12.97 16.48
C ARG A 28 7.74 -12.79 17.93
N LEU A 29 6.50 -13.15 18.29
CA LEU A 29 5.92 -12.84 19.60
C LEU A 29 5.56 -14.08 20.43
N ILE A 30 5.37 -15.26 19.80
CA ILE A 30 4.89 -16.47 20.49
C ILE A 30 5.99 -17.54 20.54
N ASN A 31 6.63 -17.85 19.40
CA ASN A 31 7.66 -18.87 19.32
C ASN A 31 8.73 -18.52 18.28
N GLU A 32 9.81 -17.90 18.73
CA GLU A 32 10.94 -17.44 17.89
C GLU A 32 11.67 -18.57 17.18
N GLN A 33 11.67 -19.76 17.77
CA GLN A 33 12.35 -20.96 17.28
C GLN A 33 11.40 -21.93 16.55
N ALA A 34 10.20 -21.49 16.18
CA ALA A 34 9.24 -22.33 15.46
C ALA A 34 9.83 -22.86 14.13
N SER A 35 9.73 -24.17 13.93
CA SER A 35 10.16 -24.82 12.68
C SER A 35 9.30 -24.37 11.48
N PRO A 36 9.83 -24.44 10.24
CA PRO A 36 9.08 -24.08 9.03
C PRO A 36 7.72 -24.78 8.92
N ASP A 37 7.67 -26.09 9.20
CA ASP A 37 6.43 -26.88 9.12
C ASP A 37 5.38 -26.43 10.13
N LYS A 38 5.81 -26.05 11.34
CA LYS A 38 4.92 -25.49 12.36
C LYS A 38 4.37 -24.14 11.92
N LEU A 39 5.19 -23.28 11.31
CA LEU A 39 4.75 -21.97 10.80
C LEU A 39 3.70 -22.12 9.70
N VAL A 40 3.88 -23.05 8.76
CA VAL A 40 2.88 -23.35 7.71
C VAL A 40 1.59 -23.87 8.32
N THR A 41 1.69 -24.78 9.29
CA THR A 41 0.51 -25.36 9.95
C THR A 41 -0.30 -24.30 10.72
N VAL A 42 0.38 -23.45 11.48
CA VAL A 42 -0.26 -22.36 12.24
C VAL A 42 -0.88 -21.33 11.28
N GLY A 43 -0.16 -20.95 10.22
CA GLY A 43 -0.68 -20.07 9.17
C GLY A 43 -1.95 -20.63 8.54
N ARG A 44 -1.95 -21.91 8.14
CA ARG A 44 -3.12 -22.56 7.54
C ARG A 44 -4.32 -22.62 8.50
N ARG A 45 -4.09 -22.88 9.78
CA ARG A 45 -5.15 -22.86 10.82
C ARG A 45 -5.74 -21.46 10.98
N PHE A 46 -4.88 -20.44 11.06
CA PHE A 46 -5.32 -19.05 11.13
C PHE A 46 -6.14 -18.67 9.89
N GLY A 47 -5.65 -18.96 8.68
CA GLY A 47 -6.37 -18.70 7.44
C GLY A 47 -7.73 -19.39 7.38
N PHE A 48 -7.84 -20.64 7.84
CA PHE A 48 -9.11 -21.33 7.94
C PHE A 48 -10.09 -20.65 8.92
N ILE A 49 -9.62 -20.24 10.10
CA ILE A 49 -10.44 -19.51 11.09
C ILE A 49 -10.94 -18.20 10.50
N VAL A 50 -10.06 -17.41 9.86
CA VAL A 50 -10.42 -16.15 9.21
C VAL A 50 -11.44 -16.39 8.10
N ALA A 51 -11.29 -17.46 7.31
CA ALA A 51 -12.23 -17.81 6.26
C ALA A 51 -13.63 -18.11 6.81
N VAL A 52 -13.72 -18.92 7.87
CA VAL A 52 -14.99 -19.24 8.53
C VAL A 52 -15.65 -17.98 9.08
N ILE A 53 -14.90 -17.13 9.81
CA ILE A 53 -15.42 -15.85 10.32
C ILE A 53 -15.93 -14.96 9.19
N SER A 54 -15.19 -14.89 8.07
CA SER A 54 -15.58 -14.09 6.91
C SER A 54 -16.93 -14.56 6.32
N VAL A 55 -17.14 -15.88 6.22
CA VAL A 55 -18.42 -16.45 5.74
C VAL A 55 -19.56 -16.14 6.71
N LEU A 56 -19.31 -16.15 8.02
CA LEU A 56 -20.32 -15.82 9.04
C LEU A 56 -20.71 -14.34 9.04
N VAL A 57 -19.76 -13.44 8.79
CA VAL A 57 -20.00 -11.99 8.78
C VAL A 57 -20.59 -11.51 7.44
N ALA A 58 -20.34 -12.21 6.34
CA ALA A 58 -20.78 -11.81 5.01
C ALA A 58 -22.30 -11.48 4.89
N PRO A 59 -23.23 -12.24 5.50
CA PRO A 59 -24.66 -11.91 5.44
C PRO A 59 -25.01 -10.57 6.08
N TRP A 60 -24.27 -10.15 7.11
CA TRP A 60 -24.57 -8.91 7.85
C TRP A 60 -24.23 -7.67 7.04
N ILE A 61 -23.24 -7.79 6.16
CA ILE A 61 -22.83 -6.73 5.23
C ILE A 61 -23.94 -6.42 4.23
N ALA A 62 -24.77 -7.40 3.85
CA ALA A 62 -25.89 -7.19 2.93
C ALA A 62 -26.94 -6.22 3.49
N TYR A 63 -27.02 -6.08 4.82
CA TYR A 63 -27.94 -5.18 5.52
C TYR A 63 -27.33 -3.81 5.86
N ALA A 64 -26.12 -3.48 5.37
CA ALA A 64 -25.44 -2.23 5.69
C ALA A 64 -26.15 -1.00 5.06
N PRO A 65 -26.54 0.02 5.85
CA PRO A 65 -27.47 1.09 5.42
C PRO A 65 -26.90 2.05 4.36
N GLN A 66 -25.57 2.17 4.23
CA GLN A 66 -24.91 3.03 3.23
C GLN A 66 -24.27 2.25 2.07
N GLY A 67 -24.52 0.94 1.99
CA GLY A 67 -23.88 0.04 1.05
C GLY A 67 -22.43 -0.32 1.41
N LEU A 68 -21.99 -1.49 0.94
CA LEU A 68 -20.66 -2.06 1.23
C LEU A 68 -19.51 -1.11 0.85
N TYR A 69 -19.62 -0.40 -0.28
CA TYR A 69 -18.54 0.44 -0.78
C TYR A 69 -18.23 1.64 0.13
N SER A 70 -19.26 2.33 0.63
CA SER A 70 -19.08 3.46 1.56
C SER A 70 -18.44 2.98 2.87
N TRP A 71 -18.91 1.85 3.39
CA TRP A 71 -18.37 1.24 4.60
C TRP A 71 -16.90 0.82 4.43
N MET A 72 -16.54 0.19 3.31
CA MET A 72 -15.14 -0.15 3.01
C MET A 72 -14.24 1.08 2.92
N LYS A 73 -14.71 2.20 2.35
CA LYS A 73 -13.93 3.44 2.32
C LYS A 73 -13.68 4.00 3.72
N GLN A 74 -14.71 4.01 4.55
CA GLN A 74 -14.59 4.51 5.93
C GLN A 74 -13.62 3.65 6.74
N LEU A 75 -13.72 2.32 6.63
CA LEU A 75 -12.76 1.40 7.23
C LEU A 75 -11.33 1.66 6.72
N ASN A 76 -11.15 1.75 5.40
CA ASN A 76 -9.85 2.07 4.82
C ASN A 76 -9.29 3.40 5.33
N GLY A 77 -10.13 4.41 5.51
CA GLY A 77 -9.75 5.70 6.09
C GLY A 77 -9.21 5.57 7.52
N ILE A 78 -9.87 4.77 8.36
CA ILE A 78 -9.51 4.59 9.78
C ILE A 78 -8.08 4.12 9.96
N TYR A 79 -7.67 3.06 9.24
CA TYR A 79 -6.37 2.43 9.47
C TYR A 79 -5.27 2.91 8.51
N ASN A 80 -5.60 3.30 7.27
CA ASN A 80 -4.57 3.72 6.31
C ASN A 80 -3.93 5.03 6.71
N VAL A 81 -4.69 6.00 7.23
CA VAL A 81 -4.13 7.32 7.56
C VAL A 81 -3.07 7.23 8.66
N PRO A 82 -3.33 6.59 9.83
CA PRO A 82 -2.30 6.42 10.84
C PRO A 82 -1.12 5.59 10.33
N LEU A 83 -1.37 4.54 9.55
CA LEU A 83 -0.31 3.67 9.03
C LEU A 83 0.62 4.42 8.06
N VAL A 84 0.06 5.16 7.10
CA VAL A 84 0.83 6.00 6.18
C VAL A 84 1.61 7.07 6.95
N THR A 85 0.99 7.69 7.96
CA THR A 85 1.68 8.66 8.82
C THR A 85 2.90 8.02 9.50
N ILE A 86 2.73 6.84 10.11
CA ILE A 86 3.82 6.13 10.79
C ILE A 86 4.96 5.79 9.83
N VAL A 87 4.64 5.35 8.61
CA VAL A 87 5.64 5.01 7.59
C VAL A 87 6.42 6.25 7.14
N ILE A 88 5.72 7.33 6.80
CA ILE A 88 6.35 8.60 6.40
C ILE A 88 7.24 9.12 7.53
N MET A 89 6.70 9.19 8.74
CA MET A 89 7.44 9.70 9.90
C MET A 89 8.63 8.80 10.26
N GLY A 90 8.49 7.48 10.17
CA GLY A 90 9.58 6.54 10.40
C GLY A 90 10.70 6.64 9.35
N PHE A 91 10.36 7.00 8.11
CA PHE A 91 11.34 7.19 7.03
C PHE A 91 12.11 8.51 7.16
N PHE A 92 11.40 9.63 7.35
CA PHE A 92 12.02 10.96 7.40
C PHE A 92 12.62 11.30 8.79
N PHE A 93 12.13 10.70 9.87
CA PHE A 93 12.58 10.96 11.24
C PHE A 93 13.03 9.68 11.94
N PRO A 94 14.25 9.18 11.65
CA PRO A 94 14.75 7.89 12.15
C PRO A 94 14.94 7.83 13.68
N ARG A 95 14.80 8.95 14.38
CA ARG A 95 14.88 9.05 15.85
C ARG A 95 13.53 8.89 16.56
N ILE A 96 12.41 8.81 15.82
CA ILE A 96 11.11 8.61 16.45
C ILE A 96 11.03 7.19 17.05
N PRO A 97 10.66 7.04 18.33
CA PRO A 97 10.61 5.73 18.98
C PRO A 97 9.38 4.93 18.55
N ALA A 98 9.46 3.60 18.67
CA ALA A 98 8.31 2.70 18.40
C ALA A 98 7.08 2.99 19.28
N LEU A 99 7.29 3.57 20.47
CA LEU A 99 6.20 4.03 21.35
C LEU A 99 5.34 5.10 20.68
N ALA A 100 5.97 6.06 19.98
CA ALA A 100 5.26 7.12 19.28
C ALA A 100 4.33 6.55 18.20
N ALA A 101 4.81 5.55 17.45
CA ALA A 101 4.00 4.88 16.43
C ALA A 101 2.80 4.13 17.04
N LYS A 102 2.98 3.44 18.17
CA LYS A 102 1.87 2.75 18.87
C LYS A 102 0.82 3.75 19.36
N VAL A 103 1.25 4.85 19.97
CA VAL A 103 0.35 5.90 20.47
C VAL A 103 -0.37 6.60 19.31
N ALA A 104 0.33 6.96 18.24
CA ALA A 104 -0.27 7.57 17.05
C ALA A 104 -1.26 6.62 16.36
N MET A 105 -0.98 5.31 16.30
CA MET A 105 -1.94 4.36 15.74
C MET A 105 -3.23 4.29 16.57
N GLY A 106 -3.11 4.18 17.90
CA GLY A 106 -4.28 4.17 18.79
C GLY A 106 -5.05 5.48 18.74
N LEU A 107 -4.35 6.62 18.85
CA LEU A 107 -4.95 7.94 18.84
C LEU A 107 -5.56 8.28 17.47
N GLY A 108 -4.95 7.85 16.37
CA GLY A 108 -5.48 8.01 15.02
C GLY A 108 -6.81 7.28 14.82
N ILE A 109 -6.91 6.04 15.30
CA ILE A 109 -8.16 5.25 15.24
C ILE A 109 -9.23 5.88 16.13
N VAL A 110 -8.89 6.20 17.39
CA VAL A 110 -9.83 6.79 18.35
C VAL A 110 -10.32 8.15 17.85
N SER A 111 -9.42 9.04 17.43
CA SER A 111 -9.80 10.36 16.91
C SER A 111 -10.71 10.28 15.69
N TYR A 112 -10.44 9.36 14.75
CA TYR A 112 -11.33 9.15 13.60
C TYR A 112 -12.73 8.70 14.04
N ILE A 113 -12.82 7.71 14.93
CA ILE A 113 -14.11 7.19 15.42
C ILE A 113 -14.85 8.30 16.17
N THR A 114 -14.17 9.06 17.04
CA THR A 114 -14.76 10.16 17.78
C THR A 114 -15.28 11.25 16.86
N ILE A 115 -14.48 11.70 15.89
CA ILE A 115 -14.89 12.77 14.97
C ILE A 115 -16.06 12.33 14.08
N ASN A 116 -16.03 11.10 13.57
CA ASN A 116 -17.04 10.60 12.63
C ASN A 116 -18.36 10.21 13.32
N TYR A 117 -18.31 9.60 14.51
CA TYR A 117 -19.50 9.06 15.19
C TYR A 117 -20.01 9.90 16.37
N LEU A 118 -19.14 10.59 17.13
CA LEU A 118 -19.56 11.32 18.33
C LEU A 118 -19.82 12.81 18.06
N VAL A 119 -18.99 13.47 17.26
CA VAL A 119 -19.04 14.94 17.16
C VAL A 119 -20.01 15.44 16.08
N LYS A 120 -20.50 14.56 15.19
CA LYS A 120 -21.45 14.91 14.09
C LYS A 120 -21.10 16.23 13.39
N PHE A 121 -19.82 16.44 13.05
CA PHE A 121 -19.48 17.55 12.18
C PHE A 121 -20.05 17.28 10.78
N ASP A 122 -20.74 18.25 10.19
CA ASP A 122 -21.21 18.23 8.79
C ASP A 122 -20.05 18.33 7.76
N PHE A 123 -18.85 17.87 8.11
CA PHE A 123 -17.71 17.83 7.20
C PHE A 123 -17.62 16.50 6.48
N HIS A 124 -17.24 16.57 5.20
CA HIS A 124 -16.93 15.37 4.43
C HIS A 124 -15.76 14.60 5.06
N PHE A 125 -15.84 13.27 5.08
CA PHE A 125 -14.87 12.41 5.78
C PHE A 125 -13.40 12.65 5.37
N LEU A 126 -13.14 13.18 4.17
CA LEU A 126 -11.80 13.55 3.70
C LEU A 126 -11.13 14.61 4.58
N TYR A 127 -11.87 15.60 5.07
CA TYR A 127 -11.32 16.62 5.98
C TYR A 127 -10.97 16.01 7.34
N VAL A 128 -11.80 15.07 7.81
CA VAL A 128 -11.53 14.31 9.04
C VAL A 128 -10.22 13.53 8.90
N LEU A 129 -10.01 12.86 7.76
CA LEU A 129 -8.76 12.14 7.47
C LEU A 129 -7.54 13.08 7.49
N ALA A 130 -7.66 14.28 6.90
CA ALA A 130 -6.58 15.27 6.92
C ALA A 130 -6.26 15.76 8.34
N CYS A 131 -7.29 16.04 9.15
CA CYS A 131 -7.10 16.43 10.55
C CYS A 131 -6.45 15.32 11.37
N THR A 132 -6.92 14.06 11.22
CA THR A 132 -6.32 12.90 11.89
C THR A 132 -4.85 12.69 11.48
N PHE A 133 -4.51 12.91 10.21
CA PHE A 133 -3.12 12.89 9.74
C PHE A 133 -2.27 13.93 10.47
N CYS A 134 -2.70 15.20 10.49
CA CYS A 134 -1.97 16.27 11.16
C CYS A 134 -1.79 16.01 12.66
N ILE A 135 -2.83 15.53 13.34
CA ILE A 135 -2.78 15.17 14.76
C ILE A 135 -1.75 14.05 14.99
N ASN A 136 -1.75 13.01 14.17
CA ASN A 136 -0.78 11.92 14.28
C ASN A 136 0.66 12.39 14.07
N VAL A 137 0.90 13.26 13.09
CA VAL A 137 2.23 13.86 12.86
C VAL A 137 2.69 14.63 14.09
N VAL A 138 1.83 15.52 14.63
CA VAL A 138 2.15 16.31 15.82
C VAL A 138 2.48 15.41 17.01
N VAL A 139 1.65 14.40 17.27
CA VAL A 139 1.89 13.45 18.37
C VAL A 139 3.21 12.70 18.19
N MET A 140 3.50 12.22 16.97
CA MET A 140 4.75 11.51 16.69
C MET A 140 5.98 12.41 16.84
N LEU A 141 5.91 13.67 16.42
CA LEU A 141 6.97 14.65 16.59
C LEU A 141 7.17 15.02 18.06
N LEU A 142 6.10 15.29 18.81
CA LEU A 142 6.18 15.61 20.24
C LEU A 142 6.84 14.48 21.02
N ILE A 143 6.41 13.23 20.82
CA ILE A 143 7.03 12.07 21.48
C ILE A 143 8.46 11.86 20.97
N GLY A 144 8.73 12.14 19.69
CA GLY A 144 10.08 12.09 19.11
C GLY A 144 11.05 13.10 19.73
N VAL A 145 10.57 14.27 20.14
CA VAL A 145 11.37 15.31 20.83
C VAL A 145 11.51 14.99 22.33
N ILE A 146 10.45 14.52 22.99
CA ILE A 146 10.46 14.21 24.44
C ILE A 146 11.25 12.94 24.74
N LYS A 147 11.13 11.91 23.89
CA LYS A 147 11.76 10.60 24.08
C LYS A 147 12.40 10.11 22.78
N PRO A 148 13.41 10.83 22.25
CA PRO A 148 14.11 10.41 21.05
C PRO A 148 14.79 9.05 21.29
N ARG A 149 14.83 8.23 20.25
CA ARG A 149 15.62 7.00 20.26
C ARG A 149 17.11 7.34 20.38
N ALA A 150 17.83 6.65 21.26
CA ALA A 150 19.25 6.88 21.53
C ALA A 150 20.13 6.72 20.27
N THR A 151 19.79 5.77 19.40
CA THR A 151 20.43 5.59 18.10
C THR A 151 19.41 5.77 16.98
N PRO A 152 19.76 6.49 15.89
CA PRO A 152 18.87 6.60 14.74
C PRO A 152 18.67 5.20 14.14
N PHE A 153 17.43 4.91 13.73
CA PHE A 153 17.14 3.68 12.99
C PHE A 153 17.97 3.66 11.69
N LYS A 154 18.78 2.62 11.52
CA LYS A 154 19.50 2.35 10.29
C LYS A 154 18.73 1.32 9.48
N PHE A 155 18.38 1.67 8.25
CA PHE A 155 17.86 0.70 7.30
C PHE A 155 18.98 -0.27 6.96
N HIS A 156 18.85 -1.53 7.41
CA HIS A 156 19.73 -2.59 6.95
C HIS A 156 19.24 -3.01 5.56
N ASP A 157 20.02 -2.66 4.54
CA ASP A 157 19.80 -3.23 3.22
C ASP A 157 20.11 -4.72 3.29
N ALA A 158 19.14 -5.54 2.93
CA ALA A 158 19.30 -6.99 2.88
C ALA A 158 20.13 -7.41 1.65
N PHE A 159 20.44 -6.49 0.72
CA PHE A 159 21.07 -6.73 -0.58
C PHE A 159 20.44 -7.88 -1.38
N ALA A 160 19.22 -8.26 -1.03
CA ALA A 160 18.55 -9.44 -1.57
C ALA A 160 17.97 -9.18 -2.96
N VAL A 161 17.84 -7.91 -3.36
CA VAL A 161 17.27 -7.48 -4.63
C VAL A 161 18.00 -6.25 -5.13
N ASP A 162 18.39 -6.23 -6.40
CA ASP A 162 18.96 -5.04 -7.06
C ASP A 162 17.94 -3.89 -7.05
N MET A 163 18.24 -2.82 -6.33
CA MET A 163 17.41 -1.62 -6.25
C MET A 163 17.70 -0.62 -7.38
N LYS A 164 18.59 -0.94 -8.33
CA LYS A 164 18.88 -0.06 -9.47
C LYS A 164 17.58 0.27 -10.21
N PRO A 165 17.19 1.55 -10.26
CA PRO A 165 15.95 1.94 -10.93
C PRO A 165 15.97 1.50 -12.39
N TRP A 166 14.82 1.03 -12.88
CA TRP A 166 14.68 0.67 -14.28
C TRP A 166 15.04 1.86 -15.18
N LYS A 167 15.82 1.60 -16.24
CA LYS A 167 16.36 2.62 -17.16
C LYS A 167 15.31 3.63 -17.63
N ASN A 168 14.08 3.19 -17.88
CA ASN A 168 13.02 4.01 -18.44
C ASN A 168 12.05 4.56 -17.39
N VAL A 169 12.33 4.44 -16.10
CA VAL A 169 11.39 4.82 -15.03
C VAL A 169 10.96 6.30 -15.11
N LYS A 170 11.89 7.20 -15.44
CA LYS A 170 11.59 8.64 -15.57
C LYS A 170 10.67 8.92 -16.75
N ILE A 171 10.89 8.22 -17.86
CA ILE A 171 10.09 8.37 -19.08
C ILE A 171 8.68 7.81 -18.85
N ALA A 172 8.57 6.66 -18.20
CA ALA A 172 7.28 6.10 -17.79
C ALA A 172 6.52 7.01 -16.82
N ALA A 173 7.19 7.63 -15.85
CA ALA A 173 6.57 8.58 -14.93
C ALA A 173 5.97 9.80 -15.65
N VAL A 174 6.67 10.34 -16.67
CA VAL A 174 6.15 11.42 -17.53
C VAL A 174 4.89 10.95 -18.26
N GLY A 175 4.89 9.75 -18.83
CA GLY A 175 3.71 9.19 -19.49
C GLY A 175 2.51 9.07 -18.56
N VAL A 176 2.70 8.56 -17.34
CA VAL A 176 1.63 8.45 -16.34
C VAL A 176 1.08 9.83 -15.93
N LEU A 177 1.95 10.82 -15.72
CA LEU A 177 1.55 12.18 -15.38
C LEU A 177 0.66 12.79 -16.49
N PHE A 178 1.11 12.70 -17.75
CA PHE A 178 0.34 13.23 -18.87
C PHE A 178 -0.95 12.43 -19.14
N ALA A 179 -0.96 11.12 -18.86
CA ALA A 179 -2.17 10.33 -18.92
C ALA A 179 -3.20 10.83 -17.89
N MET A 180 -2.78 11.13 -16.65
CA MET A 180 -3.65 11.71 -15.64
C MET A 180 -4.17 13.08 -16.06
N ILE A 181 -3.29 13.98 -16.53
CA ILE A 181 -3.66 15.31 -17.03
C ILE A 181 -4.68 15.18 -18.18
N GLY A 182 -4.50 14.23 -19.09
CA GLY A 182 -5.43 13.96 -20.20
C GLY A 182 -6.80 13.54 -19.73
N VAL A 183 -6.89 12.62 -18.76
CA VAL A 183 -8.18 12.20 -18.19
C VAL A 183 -8.90 13.37 -17.52
N TYR A 184 -8.21 14.12 -16.65
CA TYR A 184 -8.84 15.26 -15.95
C TYR A 184 -9.25 16.38 -16.90
N SER A 185 -8.38 16.73 -17.85
CA SER A 185 -8.68 17.77 -18.84
C SER A 185 -9.79 17.35 -19.81
N GLY A 186 -9.86 16.08 -20.20
CA GLY A 186 -10.93 15.54 -21.03
C GLY A 186 -12.27 15.55 -20.30
N LEU A 187 -12.30 15.14 -19.03
CA LEU A 187 -13.49 15.22 -18.19
C LEU A 187 -13.96 16.68 -17.98
N ALA A 188 -13.03 17.62 -17.85
CA ALA A 188 -13.36 19.05 -17.71
C ALA A 188 -14.10 19.63 -18.94
N GLN A 189 -13.95 19.03 -20.13
CA GLN A 189 -14.68 19.46 -21.33
C GLN A 189 -16.18 19.21 -21.21
N PHE A 190 -16.59 18.09 -20.59
CA PHE A 190 -18.00 17.82 -20.30
C PHE A 190 -18.59 18.83 -19.30
N GLY A 191 -17.73 19.45 -18.47
CA GLY A 191 -18.10 20.54 -17.57
C GLY A 191 -18.10 21.94 -18.22
N GLY A 192 -17.91 22.05 -19.53
CA GLY A 192 -17.95 23.31 -20.28
C GLY A 192 -16.62 24.08 -20.36
N TYR A 193 -15.50 23.52 -19.87
CA TYR A 193 -14.20 24.16 -19.95
C TYR A 193 -13.51 23.89 -21.29
N GLN A 194 -12.88 24.92 -21.88
CA GLN A 194 -12.17 24.81 -23.15
C GLN A 194 -10.75 24.21 -22.99
N THR A 195 -10.67 22.98 -22.49
CA THR A 195 -9.42 22.24 -22.23
C THR A 195 -9.00 21.33 -23.39
N ARG A 196 -9.67 21.41 -24.54
CA ARG A 196 -9.48 20.49 -25.68
C ARG A 196 -8.04 20.40 -26.18
N TRP A 197 -7.34 21.52 -26.28
CA TRP A 197 -5.94 21.56 -26.69
C TRP A 197 -5.03 20.83 -25.69
N LEU A 198 -5.28 21.00 -24.39
CA LEU A 198 -4.51 20.40 -23.31
C LEU A 198 -4.75 18.89 -23.24
N THR A 199 -5.98 18.45 -23.50
CA THR A 199 -6.34 17.04 -23.63
C THR A 199 -5.63 16.37 -24.81
N ILE A 200 -5.64 16.99 -26.00
CA ILE A 200 -4.95 16.44 -27.18
C ILE A 200 -3.45 16.36 -26.94
N LEU A 201 -2.84 17.42 -26.42
CA LEU A 201 -1.41 17.47 -26.12
C LEU A 201 -0.99 16.38 -25.12
N SER A 202 -1.75 16.23 -24.04
CA SER A 202 -1.45 15.25 -22.99
C SER A 202 -1.59 13.80 -23.47
N TYR A 203 -2.61 13.48 -24.27
CA TYR A 203 -2.73 12.15 -24.87
C TYR A 203 -1.66 11.89 -25.93
N ALA A 204 -1.25 12.89 -26.70
CA ALA A 204 -0.15 12.75 -27.66
C ALA A 204 1.18 12.40 -26.96
N ILE A 205 1.50 13.12 -25.86
CA ILE A 205 2.69 12.83 -25.05
C ILE A 205 2.61 11.44 -24.43
N THR A 206 1.44 11.06 -23.91
CA THR A 206 1.21 9.71 -23.34
C THR A 206 1.44 8.63 -24.39
N ALA A 207 0.87 8.79 -25.59
CA ALA A 207 1.02 7.84 -26.69
C ALA A 207 2.49 7.72 -27.13
N ALA A 208 3.21 8.86 -27.26
CA ALA A 208 4.63 8.87 -27.60
C ALA A 208 5.48 8.12 -26.54
N VAL A 209 5.19 8.33 -25.25
CA VAL A 209 5.85 7.60 -24.16
C VAL A 209 5.56 6.10 -24.24
N VAL A 210 4.30 5.71 -24.45
CA VAL A 210 3.92 4.29 -24.54
C VAL A 210 4.63 3.62 -25.73
N VAL A 211 4.64 4.25 -26.91
CA VAL A 211 5.34 3.75 -28.10
C VAL A 211 6.83 3.62 -27.82
N TYR A 212 7.45 4.62 -27.19
CA TYR A 212 8.86 4.56 -26.80
C TYR A 212 9.14 3.41 -25.82
N LEU A 213 8.29 3.20 -24.81
CA LEU A 213 8.46 2.12 -23.84
C LEU A 213 8.30 0.75 -24.50
N ILE A 214 7.34 0.59 -25.42
CA ILE A 214 7.16 -0.64 -26.20
C ILE A 214 8.42 -0.89 -27.03
N TYR A 215 8.89 0.11 -27.78
CA TYR A 215 10.10 0.00 -28.59
C TYR A 215 11.34 -0.33 -27.74
N SER A 216 11.54 0.37 -26.63
CA SER A 216 12.66 0.12 -25.73
C SER A 216 12.58 -1.25 -25.07
N SER A 217 11.39 -1.73 -24.71
CA SER A 217 11.19 -3.08 -24.19
C SER A 217 11.50 -4.14 -25.24
N TRP A 218 11.13 -3.89 -26.49
CA TRP A 218 11.38 -4.77 -27.62
C TRP A 218 12.88 -4.86 -27.93
N GLN A 219 13.57 -3.72 -27.98
CA GLN A 219 15.04 -3.66 -28.12
C GLN A 219 15.74 -4.40 -26.99
N THR A 220 15.34 -4.17 -25.74
CA THR A 220 15.97 -4.83 -24.58
C THR A 220 15.81 -6.36 -24.65
N ARG A 221 14.67 -6.85 -25.15
CA ARG A 221 14.44 -8.29 -25.37
C ARG A 221 15.28 -8.86 -26.53
N HIS A 222 15.49 -8.09 -27.61
CA HIS A 222 16.28 -8.52 -28.76
C HIS A 222 17.79 -8.42 -28.54
N SER A 223 18.24 -7.52 -27.66
CA SER A 223 19.66 -7.32 -27.33
C SER A 223 20.13 -8.10 -26.11
N ALA A 224 19.27 -8.89 -25.47
CA ALA A 224 19.68 -9.76 -24.36
C ALA A 224 20.56 -10.90 -24.92
N PRO A 225 21.85 -10.99 -24.55
CA PRO A 225 22.68 -12.11 -24.97
C PRO A 225 22.11 -13.41 -24.41
N VAL A 226 22.03 -14.44 -25.25
CA VAL A 226 21.73 -15.81 -24.82
C VAL A 226 22.86 -16.22 -23.88
N VAL A 227 22.61 -16.22 -22.57
CA VAL A 227 23.55 -16.77 -21.60
C VAL A 227 23.57 -18.28 -21.82
N TYR A 228 24.58 -18.77 -22.55
CA TYR A 228 24.89 -20.20 -22.59
C TYR A 228 25.35 -20.62 -21.20
N VAL A 229 24.53 -21.43 -20.52
CA VAL A 229 24.92 -22.14 -19.31
C VAL A 229 25.88 -23.25 -19.73
N SER A 230 27.16 -22.94 -20.00
CA SER A 230 28.21 -23.95 -20.17
C SER A 230 29.41 -23.80 -19.24
N ASP A 231 29.69 -22.63 -18.68
CA ASP A 231 31.01 -22.39 -18.05
C ASP A 231 30.98 -22.36 -16.52
N ALA A 232 30.04 -23.08 -15.90
CA ALA A 232 29.97 -23.20 -14.43
C ALA A 232 30.41 -24.58 -13.89
N LYS A 233 30.97 -25.46 -14.73
CA LYS A 233 31.50 -26.77 -14.29
C LYS A 233 33.01 -26.95 -14.41
N ASP A 234 33.73 -25.97 -14.97
CA ASP A 234 35.20 -25.97 -14.98
C ASP A 234 35.71 -24.71 -14.26
N LYS A 235 35.65 -24.73 -12.93
CA LYS A 235 36.62 -24.11 -12.00
C LYS A 235 36.09 -24.18 -10.56
N ALA A 236 36.85 -24.93 -9.75
CA ALA A 236 36.77 -25.16 -8.30
C ALA A 236 35.82 -26.27 -7.83
#